data_AF-A0A8J3SGA3-F1
#
_entry.id   AF-A0A8J3SGA3-F1
#
_cell.length_a   1.000
_cell.length_b   1.000
_cell.length_c   1.000
_cell.angle_alpha   90.00
_cell.angle_beta   90.00
_cell.angle_gamma   90.00
#
_symmetry.space_group_name_H-M   'P 1'
#
loop_
_entity.id
_entity.type
_entity.pdbx_description
1 polymer ?
#
loop_
_entity_poly.entity_id
_entity_poly.type
_entity_poly.pdbx_seq_one_letter_code
_entity_poly.pdbx_strand_id
1 'polypeptide(L)' 'MTPEAETPFERLMRRREAISETRAKAEMLIVILEARGIALQPAQREKVDSCTDPVLLTIWATRAMTASDPAEIFEDR' A
#
# COMPACT_ATOMS: atom_id res chain seq x y z
N MET A 1 17.67 -14.86 30.16
CA MET A 1 17.48 -15.23 28.75
C MET A 1 17.62 -13.95 27.95
N THR A 2 18.85 -13.63 27.52
CA THR A 2 19.08 -12.50 26.61
C THR A 2 18.34 -12.80 25.31
N PRO A 3 17.57 -11.86 24.73
CA PRO A 3 16.98 -12.10 23.43
C PRO A 3 18.14 -12.31 22.45
N GLU A 4 18.23 -13.50 21.83
CA GLU A 4 19.21 -13.70 20.78
C GLU A 4 18.94 -12.66 19.69
N ALA A 5 19.95 -11.86 19.39
CA ALA A 5 19.85 -10.84 18.38
C ALA A 5 19.54 -11.54 17.04
N GLU A 6 18.50 -11.07 16.36
CA GLU A 6 18.04 -11.59 15.07
C GLU A 6 19.21 -11.83 14.11
N THR A 7 19.21 -12.97 13.43
CA THR A 7 20.26 -13.32 12.48
C THR A 7 20.20 -12.44 11.24
N PRO A 8 21.31 -12.27 10.49
CA PRO A 8 21.30 -11.53 9.22
C PRO A 8 20.28 -12.06 8.20
N PHE A 9 20.03 -13.37 8.20
CA PHE A 9 19.08 -14.01 7.30
C PHE A 9 17.63 -13.65 7.67
N GLU A 10 17.26 -13.74 8.94
CA GLU A 10 15.92 -13.38 9.42
C GLU A 10 15.58 -11.91 9.13
N ARG A 11 16.55 -11.00 9.35
CA ARG A 11 16.39 -9.59 9.00
C ARG A 11 16.10 -9.37 7.51
N LEU A 12 16.78 -10.13 6.64
CA LEU A 12 16.58 -10.05 5.20
C LEU A 12 15.19 -10.55 4.82
N MET A 13 14.74 -11.68 5.39
CA MET A 13 13.43 -12.25 5.08
C MET A 13 12.30 -11.33 5.53
N ARG A 14 12.36 -10.78 6.75
CA ARG A 14 11.39 -9.78 7.22
C ARG A 14 11.30 -8.58 6.29
N ARG A 15 12.45 -8.08 5.81
CA ARG A 15 12.48 -6.97 4.84
C ARG A 15 11.81 -7.34 3.52
N ARG A 16 12.04 -8.56 3.02
CA ARG A 16 11.41 -9.03 1.78
C ARG A 16 9.90 -9.19 1.94
N GLU A 17 9.45 -9.73 3.06
CA GLU A 17 8.03 -9.87 3.39
C GLU A 17 7.35 -8.50 3.42
N ALA A 18 7.93 -7.52 4.13
CA ALA A 18 7.40 -6.16 4.16
C ALA A 18 7.30 -5.51 2.77
N ILE A 19 8.33 -5.67 1.93
CA ILE A 19 8.30 -5.16 0.54
C ILE A 19 7.19 -5.84 -0.27
N SER A 20 7.02 -7.16 -0.11
CA SER A 20 5.99 -7.92 -0.83
C SER A 20 4.58 -7.54 -0.38
N GLU A 21 4.37 -7.30 0.92
CA GLU A 21 3.08 -6.89 1.47
C GLU A 21 2.68 -5.51 0.94
N THR A 22 3.58 -4.53 1.01
CA THR A 22 3.33 -3.18 0.48
C THR A 22 2.99 -3.23 -1.00
N ARG A 23 3.77 -3.95 -1.81
CA ARG A 23 3.51 -4.07 -3.24
C ARG A 23 2.15 -4.71 -3.54
N ALA A 24 1.81 -5.80 -2.85
CA ALA A 24 0.52 -6.47 -3.03
C ALA A 24 -0.65 -5.56 -2.68
N LYS A 25 -0.51 -4.72 -1.65
CA LYS A 25 -1.53 -3.74 -1.27
C LYS A 25 -1.68 -2.60 -2.28
N ALA A 26 -0.59 -2.12 -2.86
CA ALA A 26 -0.63 -1.13 -3.93
C ALA A 26 -1.35 -1.69 -5.17
N GLU A 27 -0.99 -2.91 -5.59
CA GLU A 27 -1.66 -3.60 -6.70
C GLU A 27 -3.16 -3.80 -6.43
N MET A 28 -3.54 -4.20 -5.21
CA MET A 28 -4.94 -4.35 -4.80
C MET A 28 -5.73 -3.03 -4.89
N LEU A 29 -5.15 -1.92 -4.44
CA LEU A 29 -5.79 -0.60 -4.55
C LEU A 29 -6.08 -0.25 -6.02
N ILE A 30 -5.12 -0.48 -6.92
CA ILE A 30 -5.32 -0.24 -8.36
C ILE A 30 -6.45 -1.10 -8.91
N VAL A 31 -6.50 -2.39 -8.57
CA VAL A 31 -7.58 -3.31 -9.00
C VAL A 31 -8.95 -2.81 -8.52
N ILE A 32 -9.07 -2.35 -7.27
CA ILE A 32 -10.33 -1.79 -6.74
C ILE A 32 -10.77 -0.57 -7.54
N LEU A 33 -9.83 0.35 -7.86
CA LEU A 33 -10.13 1.57 -8.59
C LEU A 33 -10.56 1.30 -10.02
N GLU A 34 -9.87 0.37 -10.70
CA GLU A 34 -10.24 -0.08 -12.04
C GLU A 34 -11.62 -0.74 -12.05
N ALA A 35 -11.92 -1.60 -11.07
CA ALA A 35 -13.23 -2.24 -10.93
C ALA A 35 -14.36 -1.22 -10.69
N ARG A 36 -14.05 -0.08 -10.07
CA ARG A 36 -15.01 1.02 -9.85
C ARG A 36 -15.06 2.03 -11.00
N GLY A 37 -14.22 1.89 -12.02
CA GLY A 37 -14.13 2.85 -13.12
C GLY A 37 -13.54 4.20 -12.71
N ILE A 38 -12.77 4.24 -11.62
CA ILE A 38 -12.12 5.46 -11.12
C ILE A 38 -10.73 5.55 -11.74
N ALA A 39 -10.54 6.49 -12.65
CA ALA A 39 -9.24 6.73 -13.28
C ALA A 39 -8.34 7.58 -12.37
N LEU A 40 -7.14 7.10 -12.09
CA LEU A 40 -6.10 7.87 -11.42
C LEU A 40 -5.37 8.78 -12.40
N GLN A 41 -5.11 10.01 -11.97
CA GLN A 41 -4.17 10.90 -12.63
C GLN A 41 -2.73 10.38 -12.47
N PRO A 42 -1.78 10.73 -13.36
CA PRO A 42 -0.40 10.26 -13.29
C PRO A 42 0.26 10.49 -11.92
N ALA A 43 0.06 11.65 -11.31
CA ALA A 43 0.59 11.98 -9.98
C ALA A 43 0.00 11.09 -8.87
N GLN A 44 -1.26 10.69 -8.99
CA GLN A 44 -1.90 9.79 -8.02
C GLN A 44 -1.40 8.36 -8.17
N ARG A 45 -1.19 7.91 -9.41
CA ARG A 45 -0.57 6.60 -9.69
C ARG A 45 0.86 6.54 -9.14
N GLU A 46 1.65 7.59 -9.37
CA GLU A 46 3.00 7.70 -8.79
C GLU A 46 2.98 7.70 -7.26
N LYS A 47 1.99 8.36 -6.64
CA LYS A 47 1.79 8.34 -5.17
C LYS A 47 1.51 6.92 -4.66
N VAL A 48 0.73 6.12 -5.38
CA VAL A 48 0.48 4.70 -5.03
C VAL A 48 1.72 3.84 -5.22
N ASP A 49 2.39 3.96 -6.36
CA ASP A 49 3.54 3.12 -6.73
C ASP A 49 4.78 3.39 -5.85
N SER A 50 4.93 4.61 -5.35
CA SER A 50 6.03 5.00 -4.45
C SER A 50 5.72 4.80 -2.96
N CYS A 51 4.49 4.46 -2.61
CA CYS A 51 4.09 4.30 -1.21
C CYS A 51 4.77 3.09 -0.59
N THR A 52 5.48 3.30 0.52
CA THR A 52 6.17 2.25 1.28
C THR A 52 5.41 1.83 2.55
N ASP A 53 4.30 2.49 2.86
CA ASP A 53 3.48 2.26 4.04
C ASP A 53 2.29 1.33 3.72
N PRO A 54 2.32 0.06 4.15
CA PRO A 54 1.24 -0.89 3.92
C PRO A 54 -0.04 -0.56 4.71
N VAL A 55 0.04 0.22 5.78
CA VAL A 55 -1.15 0.67 6.53
C VAL A 55 -1.86 1.75 5.73
N LEU A 56 -1.12 2.73 5.21
CA LEU A 56 -1.67 3.80 4.38
C LEU A 56 -2.33 3.25 3.11
N LEU A 57 -1.69 2.28 2.44
CA LEU A 57 -2.29 1.61 1.27
C LEU A 57 -3.61 0.89 1.61
N THR A 58 -3.72 0.33 2.81
CA THR A 58 -4.96 -0.32 3.28
C THR A 58 -6.07 0.69 3.55
N ILE A 59 -5.72 1.85 4.12
CA ILE A 59 -6.65 2.98 4.32
C ILE A 59 -7.18 3.46 2.97
N TRP A 60 -6.29 3.68 2.00
CA TRP A 60 -6.68 4.07 0.65
C TRP A 60 -7.55 3.01 -0.02
N ALA A 61 -7.21 1.72 0.07
CA ALA A 61 -8.05 0.64 -0.45
C ALA A 61 -9.45 0.64 0.15
N THR A 62 -9.56 0.90 1.47
CA THR A 62 -10.84 0.96 2.16
C THR A 62 -11.68 2.15 1.68
N ARG A 63 -11.08 3.34 1.56
CA ARG A 63 -11.77 4.53 1.03
C ARG A 63 -12.16 4.34 -0.43
N ALA A 64 -11.28 3.72 -1.21
CA ALA A 64 -11.51 3.40 -2.60
C ALA A 64 -12.69 2.45 -2.82
N MET A 65 -13.28 1.82 -1.80
CA MET A 65 -14.51 1.05 -1.96
C MET A 65 -15.76 1.93 -2.10
N THR A 66 -15.75 3.13 -1.50
CA THR A 66 -16.95 4.00 -1.42
C THR A 66 -16.75 5.40 -1.99
N ALA A 67 -15.50 5.86 -2.16
CA ALA A 67 -15.17 7.20 -2.66
C ALA A 67 -15.84 7.48 -4.02
N SER A 68 -16.41 8.66 -4.21
CA SER A 68 -16.96 9.06 -5.52
C SER A 68 -15.96 9.84 -6.35
N ASP A 69 -14.88 10.32 -5.72
CA ASP A 69 -13.80 11.07 -6.36
C ASP A 69 -12.42 10.53 -5.92
N PRO A 70 -11.42 10.45 -6.83
CA PRO A 70 -10.06 10.05 -6.48
C PRO A 70 -9.42 10.83 -5.32
N ALA A 71 -9.71 12.13 -5.17
CA ALA A 71 -9.12 12.97 -4.13
C ALA A 71 -9.52 12.52 -2.71
N GLU A 72 -10.73 12.00 -2.53
CA GLU A 72 -11.24 11.48 -1.25
C GLU A 72 -10.42 10.28 -0.75
N ILE A 73 -9.75 9.56 -1.66
CA ILE A 73 -8.94 8.39 -1.34
C ILE A 73 -7.67 8.83 -0.62
N PHE A 74 -7.01 9.87 -1.13
CA PHE A 74 -5.64 10.24 -0.78
C PHE A 74 -5.50 11.27 0.34
N GLU A 75 -6.58 11.58 1.06
CA GLU A 75 -6.56 12.52 2.18
C GLU A 75 -5.63 12.07 3.31
N ASP A 76 -4.78 12.97 3.81
CA ASP A 76 -3.92 12.70 4.97
C ASP A 76 -4.77 12.89 6.25
N ARG A 77 -5.35 11.82 6.79
CA ARG A 77 -5.95 11.79 8.13
C ARG A 77 -5.46 10.58 8.88
#